data_AF-A0A836MHJ3-F1
#
_entry.id   AF-A0A836MHJ3-F1
#
_cell.length_a   1.000
_cell.length_b   1.000
_cell.length_c   1.000
_cell.angle_alpha   90.00
_cell.angle_beta   90.00
_cell.angle_gamma   90.00
#
_symmetry.space_group_name_H-M   'P 1'
#
loop_
_entity.id
_entity.type
_entity.pdbx_description
1 polymer ?
#
loop_
_entity_poly.entity_id
_entity_poly.type
_entity_poly.pdbx_seq_one_letter_code
_entity_poly.pdbx_strand_id
1 'polypeptide(L)'
;PVTDIAHLGTLTFETSRDTVNGALEVVSDLVGGNIQGATDHATGIVNTLVSNGTTAAGILTDILGGATGAIGGVTGGVGGDSPLGTVTDIIGGLTGGATGSNPLGTVTDIIGGVTGGTAGSNPIGVVTDIVGSLTGTGGTDVISNLLGGVTGNLGGVTSTVSNVTDTVHTLVPQSLLTDHFLNISVHTV
;
A
#
# COMPACT_ATOMS: atom_id res chain seq x y z
N PRO A 1 -12.11 28.94 -17.87
CA PRO A 1 -12.84 29.49 -16.70
C PRO A 1 -12.27 30.80 -16.17
N VAL A 2 -11.02 30.85 -15.70
CA VAL A 2 -10.44 32.10 -15.14
C VAL A 2 -10.28 33.20 -16.19
N THR A 3 -9.93 32.83 -17.42
CA THR A 3 -9.88 33.74 -18.58
C THR A 3 -11.27 34.30 -18.91
N ASP A 4 -12.30 33.44 -18.89
CA ASP A 4 -13.68 33.82 -19.19
C ASP A 4 -14.24 34.79 -18.13
N ILE A 5 -13.87 34.58 -16.86
CA ILE A 5 -14.19 35.49 -15.75
C ILE A 5 -13.47 36.84 -15.90
N ALA A 6 -12.21 36.83 -16.32
CA ALA A 6 -11.49 38.06 -16.62
C ALA A 6 -12.14 38.84 -17.77
N HIS A 7 -12.58 38.14 -18.84
CA HIS A 7 -13.32 38.75 -19.94
C HIS A 7 -14.67 39.34 -19.49
N LEU A 8 -15.37 38.71 -18.54
CA LEU A 8 -16.60 39.29 -17.97
C LEU A 8 -16.31 40.58 -17.20
N GLY A 9 -15.18 40.62 -16.48
CA GLY A 9 -14.68 41.81 -15.80
C GLY A 9 -14.43 42.96 -16.78
N THR A 10 -13.65 42.72 -17.84
CA THR A 10 -13.37 43.75 -18.86
C THR A 10 -14.64 44.21 -19.57
N LEU A 11 -15.52 43.27 -19.94
CA LEU A 11 -16.80 43.57 -20.59
C LEU A 11 -17.69 44.46 -19.71
N THR A 12 -17.70 44.23 -18.39
CA THR A 12 -18.46 45.07 -17.44
C THR A 12 -17.93 46.50 -17.42
N PHE A 13 -16.61 46.67 -17.39
CA PHE A 13 -16.00 48.01 -17.42
C PHE A 13 -16.25 48.74 -18.75
N GLU A 14 -16.12 48.07 -19.89
CA GLU A 14 -16.43 48.64 -21.20
C GLU A 14 -17.91 49.01 -21.32
N THR A 15 -18.82 48.11 -20.93
CA THR A 15 -20.27 48.38 -20.91
C THR A 15 -20.59 49.62 -20.09
N SER A 16 -20.02 49.72 -18.88
CA SER A 16 -20.22 50.86 -17.99
C SER A 16 -19.70 52.15 -18.61
N ARG A 17 -18.47 52.15 -19.13
CA ARG A 17 -17.85 53.33 -19.74
C ARG A 17 -18.65 53.83 -20.94
N ASP A 18 -19.01 52.93 -21.85
CA ASP A 18 -19.66 53.30 -23.10
C ASP A 18 -21.13 53.71 -22.86
N THR A 19 -21.81 53.08 -21.89
CA THR A 19 -23.17 53.49 -21.47
C THR A 19 -23.16 54.86 -20.79
N VAL A 20 -22.19 55.14 -19.91
CA VAL A 20 -22.07 56.43 -19.24
C VAL A 20 -21.75 57.53 -20.25
N ASN A 21 -20.79 57.29 -21.15
CA ASN A 21 -20.45 58.26 -22.19
C ASN A 21 -21.66 58.55 -23.10
N GLY A 22 -22.34 57.50 -23.57
CA GLY A 22 -23.57 57.66 -24.34
C GLY A 22 -24.66 58.42 -23.58
N ALA A 23 -24.86 58.14 -22.28
CA ALA A 23 -25.86 58.83 -21.48
C ALA A 23 -25.53 60.33 -21.31
N LEU A 24 -24.26 60.67 -21.16
CA LEU A 24 -23.82 62.07 -21.11
C LEU A 24 -24.02 62.78 -22.46
N GLU A 25 -23.81 62.09 -23.58
CA GLU A 25 -24.12 62.60 -24.92
C GLU A 25 -25.63 62.86 -25.08
N VAL A 26 -26.48 61.91 -24.65
CA VAL A 26 -27.95 62.09 -24.64
C VAL A 26 -28.36 63.35 -23.88
N VAL A 27 -27.82 63.54 -22.67
CA VAL A 27 -28.12 64.74 -21.86
C VAL A 27 -27.60 66.00 -22.53
N SER A 28 -26.38 65.98 -23.09
CA SER A 28 -25.81 67.14 -23.77
C SER A 28 -26.65 67.57 -24.98
N ASP A 29 -27.09 66.60 -25.77
CA ASP A 29 -27.93 66.87 -26.94
C ASP A 29 -29.32 67.39 -26.53
N LEU A 30 -29.91 66.83 -25.48
CA LEU A 30 -31.19 67.31 -24.97
C LEU A 30 -31.11 68.75 -24.45
N VAL A 31 -30.04 69.09 -23.71
CA VAL A 31 -29.77 70.47 -23.26
C VAL A 31 -29.50 71.40 -24.44
N GLY A 32 -28.86 70.90 -25.50
CA GLY A 32 -28.63 71.62 -26.75
C GLY A 32 -29.86 71.74 -27.67
N GLY A 33 -30.99 71.11 -27.33
CA GLY A 33 -32.22 71.09 -28.15
C GLY A 33 -32.18 70.10 -29.32
N ASN A 34 -31.18 69.22 -29.39
CA ASN A 34 -31.00 68.23 -30.45
C ASN A 34 -31.65 66.89 -30.07
N ILE A 35 -32.96 66.76 -30.26
CA ILE A 35 -33.69 65.51 -29.96
C ILE A 35 -33.24 64.34 -30.83
N GLN A 36 -32.84 64.61 -32.09
CA GLN A 36 -32.42 63.54 -32.99
C GLN A 36 -31.10 62.92 -32.51
N GLY A 37 -30.08 63.73 -32.20
CA GLY A 37 -28.83 63.23 -31.63
C GLY A 37 -29.04 62.53 -30.28
N ALA A 38 -29.86 63.11 -29.39
CA ALA A 38 -30.20 62.46 -28.13
C ALA A 38 -30.84 61.08 -28.34
N THR A 39 -31.66 60.92 -29.38
CA THR A 39 -32.25 59.63 -29.74
C THR A 39 -31.20 58.68 -30.30
N ASP A 40 -30.30 59.15 -31.17
CA ASP A 40 -29.22 58.36 -31.75
C ASP A 40 -28.29 57.80 -30.66
N HIS A 41 -27.83 58.65 -29.73
CA HIS A 41 -27.00 58.21 -28.60
C HIS A 41 -27.74 57.25 -27.67
N ALA A 42 -29.04 57.47 -27.41
CA ALA A 42 -29.85 56.54 -26.62
C ALA A 42 -29.97 55.17 -27.29
N THR A 43 -30.14 55.13 -28.62
CA THR A 43 -30.12 53.86 -29.36
C THR A 43 -28.74 53.22 -29.37
N GLY A 44 -27.67 54.01 -29.39
CA GLY A 44 -26.28 53.56 -29.24
C GLY A 44 -26.06 52.85 -27.90
N ILE A 45 -26.54 53.42 -26.79
CA ILE A 45 -26.52 52.78 -25.46
C ILE A 45 -27.25 51.44 -25.50
N VAL A 46 -28.47 51.40 -26.06
CA VAL A 46 -29.25 50.15 -26.17
C VAL A 46 -28.48 49.10 -26.97
N ASN A 47 -27.85 49.50 -28.08
CA ASN A 47 -27.05 48.60 -28.89
C ASN A 47 -25.84 48.05 -28.10
N THR A 48 -25.14 48.90 -27.35
CA THR A 48 -24.05 48.48 -26.46
C THR A 48 -24.53 47.47 -25.41
N LEU A 49 -25.63 47.78 -24.73
CA LEU A 49 -26.20 46.89 -23.70
C LEU A 49 -26.62 45.54 -24.29
N VAL A 50 -27.25 45.52 -25.46
CA VAL A 50 -27.66 44.28 -26.14
C VAL A 50 -26.43 43.48 -26.57
N SER A 51 -25.47 44.11 -27.26
CA SER A 51 -24.24 43.46 -27.71
C SER A 51 -23.47 42.85 -26.54
N ASN A 52 -23.26 43.61 -25.47
CA ASN A 52 -22.50 43.16 -24.33
C ASN A 52 -23.29 42.12 -23.51
N GLY A 53 -24.62 42.25 -23.44
CA GLY A 53 -25.49 41.21 -22.88
C GLY A 53 -25.38 39.87 -23.61
N THR A 54 -25.37 39.88 -24.95
CA THR A 54 -25.16 38.65 -25.73
C THR A 54 -23.77 38.05 -25.55
N THR A 55 -22.73 38.90 -25.44
CA THR A 55 -21.36 38.46 -25.17
C THR A 55 -21.24 37.82 -23.79
N ALA A 56 -21.83 38.44 -22.76
CA ALA A 56 -21.86 37.92 -21.40
C ALA A 56 -22.58 36.57 -21.32
N ALA A 57 -23.69 36.39 -22.06
CA ALA A 57 -24.40 35.12 -22.14
C ALA A 57 -23.55 34.00 -22.77
N GLY A 58 -22.76 34.32 -23.81
CA GLY A 58 -21.80 33.39 -24.40
C GLY A 58 -20.71 32.96 -23.41
N ILE A 59 -20.07 33.93 -22.76
CA ILE A 59 -19.06 33.68 -21.71
C ILE A 59 -19.62 32.78 -20.61
N LEU A 60 -20.84 33.06 -20.13
CA LEU A 60 -21.48 32.24 -19.10
C LEU A 60 -21.78 30.81 -19.58
N THR A 61 -22.19 30.66 -20.84
CA THR A 61 -22.42 29.35 -21.46
C THR A 61 -21.13 28.54 -21.49
N ASP A 62 -20.01 29.14 -21.84
CA ASP A 62 -18.70 28.48 -21.87
C ASP A 62 -18.22 28.08 -20.47
N ILE A 63 -18.35 28.98 -19.49
CA ILE A 63 -18.04 28.67 -18.08
C ILE A 63 -18.88 27.48 -17.60
N LEU A 64 -20.18 27.51 -17.85
CA LEU A 64 -21.10 26.49 -17.38
C LEU A 64 -20.90 25.17 -18.11
N GLY A 65 -20.63 25.19 -19.42
CA GLY A 65 -20.26 24.03 -20.22
C GLY A 65 -18.96 23.38 -19.72
N GLY A 66 -17.94 24.19 -19.42
CA GLY A 66 -16.69 23.70 -18.82
C GLY A 66 -16.90 23.07 -17.44
N ALA A 67 -17.68 23.72 -16.57
CA ALA A 67 -17.98 23.20 -15.24
C ALA A 67 -18.79 21.89 -15.29
N THR A 68 -19.84 21.85 -16.12
CA THR A 68 -20.65 20.63 -16.31
C THR A 68 -19.86 19.50 -16.95
N GLY A 69 -18.96 19.80 -17.89
CA GLY A 69 -18.03 18.82 -18.46
C GLY A 69 -17.05 18.27 -17.42
N ALA A 70 -16.47 19.11 -16.58
CA ALA A 70 -15.57 18.67 -15.50
C ALA A 70 -16.30 17.81 -14.46
N ILE A 71 -17.50 18.23 -14.03
CA ILE A 71 -18.35 17.47 -13.12
C ILE A 71 -18.75 16.13 -13.75
N GLY A 72 -19.23 16.14 -14.99
CA GLY A 72 -19.61 14.93 -15.73
C GLY A 72 -18.44 13.96 -15.93
N GLY A 73 -17.22 14.49 -16.11
CA GLY A 73 -16.01 13.68 -16.19
C GLY A 73 -15.69 12.96 -14.88
N VAL A 74 -15.83 13.63 -13.72
CA VAL A 74 -15.53 13.01 -12.41
C VAL A 74 -16.65 12.10 -11.92
N THR A 75 -17.92 12.43 -12.20
CA THR A 75 -19.07 11.61 -11.78
C THR A 75 -19.36 10.46 -12.75
N GLY A 76 -18.93 10.58 -14.01
CA GLY A 76 -19.22 9.61 -15.06
C GLY A 76 -20.59 9.82 -15.67
N GLY A 77 -20.64 9.88 -17.00
CA GLY A 77 -21.85 9.55 -17.72
C GLY A 77 -22.26 8.09 -17.45
N VAL A 78 -23.51 7.76 -17.76
CA VAL A 78 -24.08 6.41 -17.65
C VAL A 78 -23.19 5.37 -18.39
N GLY A 79 -22.28 4.71 -17.66
CA GLY A 79 -21.28 3.84 -18.30
C GLY A 79 -20.16 3.31 -17.40
N GLY A 80 -19.93 3.90 -16.22
CA GLY A 80 -19.06 3.31 -15.19
C GLY A 80 -17.58 3.71 -15.22
N ASP A 81 -17.07 4.27 -16.30
CA ASP A 81 -15.63 4.60 -16.45
C ASP A 81 -15.18 5.92 -15.77
N SER A 82 -15.88 6.38 -14.73
CA SER A 82 -15.45 7.60 -14.02
C SER A 82 -14.42 7.31 -12.94
N PRO A 83 -13.59 8.29 -12.57
CA PRO A 83 -12.69 8.16 -11.43
C PRO A 83 -13.44 7.79 -10.15
N LEU A 84 -14.62 8.37 -9.90
CA LEU A 84 -15.45 8.02 -8.73
C LEU A 84 -16.07 6.63 -8.85
N GLY A 85 -16.50 6.21 -10.05
CA GLY A 85 -16.93 4.84 -10.31
C GLY A 85 -15.82 3.84 -10.02
N THR A 86 -14.62 4.10 -10.52
CA THR A 86 -13.42 3.27 -10.28
C THR A 86 -13.09 3.18 -8.79
N VAL A 87 -13.10 4.30 -8.06
CA VAL A 87 -12.88 4.30 -6.60
C VAL A 87 -13.98 3.52 -5.88
N THR A 88 -15.23 3.67 -6.30
CA THR A 88 -16.37 2.93 -5.74
C THR A 88 -16.22 1.44 -5.98
N ASP A 89 -15.80 1.01 -7.17
CA ASP A 89 -15.57 -0.39 -7.51
C ASP A 89 -14.41 -0.99 -6.72
N ILE A 90 -13.31 -0.25 -6.54
CA ILE A 90 -12.18 -0.69 -5.71
C ILE A 90 -12.61 -0.85 -4.25
N ILE A 91 -13.29 0.15 -3.68
CA ILE A 91 -13.78 0.10 -2.30
C ILE A 91 -14.81 -1.02 -2.15
N GLY A 92 -15.74 -1.16 -3.10
CA GLY A 92 -16.72 -2.23 -3.14
C GLY A 92 -16.05 -3.59 -3.15
N GLY A 93 -15.08 -3.81 -4.04
CA GLY A 93 -14.29 -5.05 -4.10
C GLY A 93 -13.53 -5.32 -2.80
N LEU A 94 -12.89 -4.31 -2.20
CA LEU A 94 -12.12 -4.46 -0.96
C LEU A 94 -13.01 -4.74 0.26
N THR A 95 -14.24 -4.22 0.27
CA THR A 95 -15.20 -4.42 1.36
C THR A 95 -16.11 -5.64 1.16
N GLY A 96 -15.95 -6.37 0.05
CA GLY A 96 -16.67 -7.60 -0.27
C GLY A 96 -17.84 -7.44 -1.24
N GLY A 97 -18.30 -6.23 -1.53
CA GLY A 97 -19.38 -5.98 -2.48
C GLY A 97 -20.65 -6.80 -2.19
N ALA A 98 -21.57 -6.90 -3.16
CA ALA A 98 -22.83 -7.63 -2.98
C ALA A 98 -22.70 -9.16 -3.15
N THR A 99 -21.59 -9.66 -3.69
CA THR A 99 -21.45 -11.07 -4.13
C THR A 99 -20.08 -11.70 -3.85
N GLY A 100 -19.13 -10.98 -3.25
CA GLY A 100 -17.74 -11.43 -3.09
C GLY A 100 -17.32 -11.60 -1.63
N SER A 101 -16.33 -12.46 -1.40
CA SER A 101 -15.65 -12.54 -0.11
C SER A 101 -14.86 -11.26 0.15
N ASN A 102 -15.06 -10.62 1.31
CA ASN A 102 -14.28 -9.44 1.72
C ASN A 102 -12.80 -9.84 1.92
N PRO A 103 -11.85 -9.38 1.08
CA PRO A 103 -10.43 -9.72 1.23
C PRO A 103 -9.87 -9.24 2.57
N LEU A 104 -10.31 -8.08 3.08
CA LEU A 104 -9.91 -7.60 4.41
C LEU A 104 -10.43 -8.52 5.51
N GLY A 105 -11.67 -9.01 5.39
CA GLY A 105 -12.23 -10.00 6.32
C GLY A 105 -11.40 -11.28 6.34
N THR A 106 -11.02 -11.79 5.15
CA THR A 106 -10.15 -12.97 5.03
C THR A 106 -8.78 -12.75 5.68
N VAL A 107 -8.16 -11.59 5.46
CA VAL A 107 -6.89 -11.24 6.10
C VAL A 107 -7.04 -11.13 7.62
N THR A 108 -8.12 -10.51 8.11
CA THR A 108 -8.42 -10.44 9.55
C THR A 108 -8.62 -11.84 10.13
N ASP A 109 -9.31 -12.73 9.44
CA ASP A 109 -9.52 -14.12 9.89
C ASP A 109 -8.20 -14.90 9.94
N ILE A 110 -7.33 -14.74 8.94
CA ILE A 110 -5.99 -15.36 8.93
C ILE A 110 -5.16 -14.84 10.10
N ILE A 111 -5.08 -13.51 10.27
CA ILE A 111 -4.31 -12.89 11.35
C ILE A 111 -4.87 -13.32 12.71
N GLY A 112 -6.18 -13.29 12.89
CA GLY A 112 -6.85 -13.77 14.09
C GLY A 112 -6.53 -15.25 14.34
N GLY A 113 -6.63 -16.09 13.32
CA GLY A 113 -6.29 -17.51 13.42
C GLY A 113 -4.86 -17.77 13.88
N VAL A 114 -3.87 -17.07 13.31
CA VAL A 114 -2.45 -17.31 13.65
C VAL A 114 -2.00 -16.62 14.94
N THR A 115 -2.69 -15.57 15.38
CA THR A 115 -2.35 -14.82 16.62
C THR A 115 -3.20 -15.22 17.83
N GLY A 116 -4.18 -16.11 17.68
CA GLY A 116 -5.04 -16.58 18.77
C GLY A 116 -6.33 -15.78 18.92
N GLY A 117 -7.15 -15.75 17.88
CA GLY A 117 -8.51 -15.25 17.89
C GLY A 117 -9.40 -16.03 18.87
N THR A 118 -10.60 -15.51 19.12
CA THR A 118 -11.51 -15.90 20.22
C THR A 118 -11.96 -17.36 20.28
N ALA A 119 -11.60 -18.22 19.32
CA ALA A 119 -12.12 -19.58 19.19
C ALA A 119 -11.07 -20.69 18.91
N GLY A 120 -9.75 -20.42 18.97
CA GLY A 120 -8.74 -21.44 18.66
C GLY A 120 -7.38 -21.22 19.30
N SER A 121 -6.61 -22.30 19.43
CA SER A 121 -5.23 -22.30 19.93
C SER A 121 -4.35 -21.44 19.03
N ASN A 122 -3.64 -20.46 19.61
CA ASN A 122 -2.67 -19.59 18.95
C ASN A 122 -1.46 -20.42 18.44
N PRO A 123 -1.31 -20.69 17.13
CA PRO A 123 -0.19 -21.49 16.63
C PRO A 123 1.16 -20.83 16.91
N ILE A 124 1.24 -19.50 16.83
CA ILE A 124 2.45 -18.75 17.18
C ILE A 124 2.75 -18.89 18.68
N GLY A 125 1.72 -18.90 19.52
CA GLY A 125 1.83 -19.18 20.96
C GLY A 125 2.41 -20.58 21.22
N VAL A 126 1.87 -21.61 20.57
CA VAL A 126 2.36 -22.99 20.69
C VAL A 126 3.83 -23.10 20.25
N VAL A 127 4.21 -22.49 19.12
CA VAL A 127 5.60 -22.47 18.67
C VAL A 127 6.50 -21.74 19.66
N THR A 128 6.04 -20.62 20.21
CA THR A 128 6.77 -19.86 21.25
C THR A 128 6.98 -20.71 22.50
N ASP A 129 5.97 -21.46 22.94
CA ASP A 129 6.05 -22.34 24.10
C ASP A 129 7.03 -23.50 23.88
N ILE A 130 7.01 -24.12 22.70
CA ILE A 130 7.93 -25.21 22.33
C ILE A 130 9.38 -24.69 22.29
N VAL A 131 9.61 -23.59 21.59
CA VAL A 131 10.94 -22.98 21.49
C VAL A 131 11.42 -22.58 22.88
N GLY A 132 10.59 -21.91 23.66
CA GLY A 132 10.89 -21.52 25.04
C GLY A 132 11.20 -22.71 25.95
N SER A 133 10.51 -23.84 25.78
CA SER A 133 10.79 -25.07 26.52
C SER A 133 12.13 -25.70 26.12
N LEU A 134 12.48 -25.67 24.83
CA LEU A 134 13.73 -26.21 24.31
C LEU A 134 14.95 -25.34 24.65
N THR A 135 14.82 -24.02 24.53
CA THR A 135 15.90 -23.06 24.78
C THR A 135 15.97 -22.58 26.23
N GLY A 136 14.91 -22.81 27.01
CA GLY A 136 14.86 -22.50 28.43
C GLY A 136 15.68 -23.50 29.25
N THR A 137 15.94 -23.14 30.51
CA THR A 137 16.79 -23.90 31.44
C THR A 137 16.40 -25.39 31.50
N GLY A 138 15.10 -25.71 31.54
CA GLY A 138 14.63 -27.09 31.59
C GLY A 138 14.96 -27.94 30.34
N GLY A 139 14.89 -27.36 29.13
CA GLY A 139 15.23 -28.06 27.90
C GLY A 139 16.73 -28.31 27.76
N THR A 140 17.54 -27.31 28.11
CA THR A 140 18.99 -27.45 28.17
C THR A 140 19.43 -28.46 29.22
N ASP A 141 18.71 -28.56 30.34
CA ASP A 141 18.99 -29.53 31.40
C ASP A 141 18.73 -30.97 30.95
N VAL A 142 17.62 -31.24 30.24
CA VAL A 142 17.33 -32.58 29.69
C VAL A 142 18.41 -33.00 28.69
N ILE A 143 18.78 -32.11 27.77
CA ILE A 143 19.82 -32.38 26.77
C ILE A 143 21.18 -32.58 27.44
N SER A 144 21.54 -31.72 28.40
CA SER A 144 22.77 -31.83 29.17
C SER A 144 22.86 -33.14 29.95
N ASN A 145 21.77 -33.54 30.61
CA ASN A 145 21.71 -34.79 31.36
C ASN A 145 21.84 -36.02 30.44
N LEU A 146 21.14 -36.03 29.31
CA LEU A 146 21.23 -37.12 28.34
C LEU A 146 22.65 -37.24 27.78
N LEU A 147 23.25 -36.10 27.39
CA LEU A 147 24.62 -36.07 26.87
C LEU A 147 25.64 -36.47 27.95
N GLY A 148 25.45 -36.03 29.19
CA GLY A 148 26.26 -36.42 30.33
C GLY A 148 26.22 -37.93 30.59
N GLY A 149 25.04 -38.53 30.52
CA GLY A 149 24.85 -39.98 30.66
C GLY A 149 25.54 -40.79 29.54
N VAL A 150 25.36 -40.38 28.28
CA VAL A 150 26.03 -41.02 27.14
C VAL A 150 27.56 -40.90 27.24
N THR A 151 28.05 -39.72 27.59
CA THR A 151 29.49 -39.47 27.77
C THR A 151 30.06 -40.31 28.91
N GLY A 152 29.33 -40.42 30.02
CA GLY A 152 29.69 -41.27 31.15
C GLY A 152 29.77 -42.75 30.76
N ASN A 153 28.75 -43.27 30.08
CA ASN A 153 28.72 -44.66 29.62
C ASN A 153 29.86 -44.96 28.63
N LEU A 154 30.09 -44.06 27.67
CA LEU A 154 31.19 -44.21 26.71
C LEU A 154 32.56 -44.14 27.38
N GLY A 155 32.72 -43.31 28.40
CA GLY A 155 33.91 -43.28 29.26
C GLY A 155 34.13 -44.63 29.97
N GLY A 156 33.06 -45.23 30.52
CA GLY A 156 33.13 -46.56 31.15
C GLY A 156 33.51 -47.68 30.17
N VAL A 157 32.96 -47.66 28.95
CA VAL A 157 33.35 -48.60 27.88
C VAL A 157 34.81 -48.41 27.51
N THR A 158 35.26 -47.16 27.35
CA THR A 158 36.66 -46.83 27.03
C THR A 158 37.61 -47.37 28.09
N SER A 159 37.30 -47.18 29.37
CA SER A 159 38.07 -47.74 30.49
C SER A 159 38.10 -49.27 30.46
N THR A 160 36.97 -49.91 30.16
CA THR A 160 36.89 -51.38 30.04
C THR A 160 37.77 -51.89 28.89
N VAL A 161 37.70 -51.25 27.72
CA VAL A 161 38.53 -51.58 26.56
C VAL A 161 40.02 -51.36 26.85
N SER A 162 40.37 -50.28 27.56
CA SER A 162 41.75 -50.04 28.02
C SER A 162 42.25 -51.16 28.92
N ASN A 163 41.47 -51.52 29.95
CA ASN A 163 41.82 -52.60 30.87
C ASN A 163 41.99 -53.94 30.15
N VAL A 164 41.11 -54.25 29.18
CA VAL A 164 41.25 -55.46 28.34
C VAL A 164 42.53 -55.39 27.51
N THR A 165 42.83 -54.23 26.90
CA THR A 165 44.05 -54.02 26.11
C THR A 165 45.31 -54.22 26.95
N ASP A 166 45.35 -53.66 28.16
CA ASP A 166 46.47 -53.81 29.10
C ASP A 166 46.61 -55.26 29.58
N THR A 167 45.48 -55.94 29.84
CA THR A 167 45.48 -57.36 30.21
C THR A 167 46.02 -58.23 29.07
N VAL A 168 45.61 -57.97 27.82
CA VAL A 168 46.14 -58.69 26.65
C VAL A 168 47.64 -58.41 26.49
N HIS A 169 48.11 -57.17 26.71
CA HIS A 169 49.53 -56.82 26.64
C HIS A 169 50.38 -57.51 27.70
N THR A 170 49.83 -57.73 28.91
CA THR A 170 50.53 -58.44 29.99
C THR A 170 50.54 -59.96 29.83
N LEU A 171 49.45 -60.54 29.30
CA LEU A 171 49.38 -61.99 29.03
C LEU A 171 50.15 -62.40 27.78
N VAL A 172 50.22 -61.52 26.77
CA VAL A 172 50.96 -61.74 25.53
C VAL A 172 52.11 -60.72 25.48
N PRO A 173 53.23 -60.98 26.17
CA PRO A 173 54.37 -60.07 26.13
C PRO A 173 54.84 -59.90 24.68
N GLN A 174 55.23 -58.69 24.28
CA GLN A 174 55.66 -58.39 22.90
C GLN A 174 56.82 -59.25 22.40
N SER A 175 57.59 -59.87 23.31
CA SER A 175 58.57 -60.90 22.97
C SER A 175 57.92 -62.11 22.30
N LEU A 176 56.76 -62.61 22.80
CA LEU A 176 56.04 -63.72 22.17
C LEU A 176 55.45 -63.34 20.81
N LEU A 177 55.02 -62.08 20.64
CA LEU A 177 54.50 -61.59 19.36
C LEU A 177 55.61 -61.42 18.32
N THR A 178 56.83 -61.06 18.74
CA THR A 178 57.99 -60.91 17.83
C THR A 178 58.67 -62.25 17.54
N ASP A 179 58.74 -63.16 18.52
CA ASP A 179 59.43 -64.45 18.38
C ASP A 179 58.64 -65.48 17.55
N HIS A 180 57.30 -65.49 17.63
CA HIS A 180 56.49 -66.46 16.88
C HIS A 180 56.41 -66.20 15.37
N PHE A 181 56.61 -64.96 14.89
CA PHE A 181 56.70 -64.71 13.45
C PHE A 181 58.07 -65.09 12.85
N LEU A 182 59.11 -65.26 13.68
CA LEU A 182 60.42 -65.72 13.22
C LEU A 182 60.62 -67.24 13.33
N ASN A 183 59.87 -67.95 14.17
CA ASN A 183 60.02 -69.41 14.36
C ASN A 183 59.02 -70.28 13.57
N ILE A 184 58.21 -69.69 12.67
CA ILE A 184 57.40 -70.43 11.67
C ILE A 184 57.95 -70.15 10.26
N SER A 185 59.27 -70.01 10.14
CA SER A 185 59.96 -70.13 8.86
C SER A 185 61.01 -71.23 8.95
N VAL A 186 60.62 -72.36 8.35
CA VAL A 186 61.50 -73.37 7.73
C VAL A 186 62.15 -74.40 8.67
N HIS A 187 61.57 -75.60 8.75
CA HIS A 187 62.19 -76.74 8.05
C HIS A 187 61.23 -77.94 7.94
N THR A 188 60.78 -78.16 6.70
CA THR A 188 60.33 -79.43 6.16
C THR A 188 61.52 -80.39 6.09
N VAL A 189 61.40 -81.61 6.60
CA VAL A 189 61.94 -82.82 5.95
C VAL A 189 60.98 -83.98 6.22
#